data_AF-A0A1C6ENS0-F1
#
_entry.id   AF-A0A1C6ENS0-F1
#
_cell.length_a   1.000
_cell.length_b   1.000
_cell.length_c   1.000
_cell.angle_alpha   90.00
_cell.angle_beta   90.00
_cell.angle_gamma   90.00
#
_symmetry.space_group_name_H-M   'P 1'
#
loop_
_entity.id
_entity.type
_entity.pdbx_description
1 polymer ?
#
loop_
_entity_poly.entity_id
_entity_poly.type
_entity_poly.pdbx_seq_one_letter_code
_entity_poly.pdbx_strand_id
1 'polypeptide(L)'
;MKSKYLDKPFDNFEQDFADKNYYLMDKYLNSRKLKDKDEMRSALGEYYMLAVRKYLKNEKLRKKYNFEAICIMTLKMGESNYWRALNRKKRCPIGGIISYDDFRTSYTEDNNCNIVLECNIYIEFVDNYAINMAMAEAIYNELSTVEQKIFLYRFNRWSDSEIRKELNISEYRYDKYLKEIKKKVKRIIKE
;
A
#
# COMPACT_ATOMS: atom_id res chain seq x y z
N MET A 1 -16.82 -10.25 4.66
CA MET A 1 -17.79 -11.01 3.85
C MET A 1 -19.06 -10.18 3.80
N LYS A 2 -19.42 -9.62 2.63
CA LYS A 2 -20.60 -8.75 2.50
C LYS A 2 -21.85 -9.61 2.70
N SER A 3 -22.78 -9.16 3.53
CA SER A 3 -23.96 -9.97 3.85
C SER A 3 -24.94 -9.98 2.68
N LYS A 4 -25.35 -11.15 2.20
CA LYS A 4 -26.35 -11.32 1.13
C LYS A 4 -27.67 -10.57 1.40
N TYR A 5 -27.94 -10.26 2.67
CA TYR A 5 -29.11 -9.49 3.08
C TYR A 5 -29.06 -8.04 2.60
N LEU A 6 -27.89 -7.43 2.37
CA LEU A 6 -27.74 -6.01 2.01
C LEU A 6 -27.62 -5.77 0.50
N ASP A 7 -27.71 -6.81 -0.33
CA ASP A 7 -27.50 -6.69 -1.78
C ASP A 7 -28.68 -6.05 -2.53
N LYS A 8 -29.85 -5.91 -1.89
CA LYS A 8 -31.06 -5.28 -2.47
C LYS A 8 -31.41 -3.98 -1.74
N PRO A 9 -32.01 -2.97 -2.38
CA PRO A 9 -32.57 -1.80 -1.69
C PRO A 9 -33.66 -2.18 -0.68
N PHE A 10 -33.87 -1.35 0.36
CA PHE A 10 -34.96 -1.54 1.31
C PHE A 10 -36.31 -1.34 0.63
N ASP A 11 -37.30 -2.15 0.99
CA ASP A 11 -38.69 -1.86 0.64
C ASP A 11 -39.32 -0.88 1.65
N ASN A 12 -40.48 -0.32 1.31
CA ASN A 12 -41.15 0.69 2.14
C ASN A 12 -41.47 0.17 3.56
N PHE A 13 -41.74 -1.14 3.70
CA PHE A 13 -42.05 -1.74 4.99
C PHE A 13 -40.79 -1.94 5.84
N GLU A 14 -39.69 -2.41 5.23
CA GLU A 14 -38.39 -2.50 5.88
C GLU A 14 -37.93 -1.11 6.36
N GLN A 15 -38.20 -0.06 5.58
CA GLN A 15 -37.84 1.32 5.90
C GLN A 15 -38.68 1.90 7.05
N ASP A 16 -40.01 1.79 7.00
CA ASP A 16 -40.88 2.21 8.10
C ASP A 16 -40.57 1.48 9.41
N PHE A 17 -40.28 0.16 9.32
CA PHE A 17 -39.84 -0.61 10.49
C PHE A 17 -38.49 -0.12 11.04
N ALA A 18 -37.53 0.20 10.16
CA ALA A 18 -36.23 0.74 10.56
C ALA A 18 -36.39 2.09 11.26
N ASP A 19 -37.14 3.03 10.67
CA ASP A 19 -37.32 4.37 11.21
C ASP A 19 -37.98 4.33 12.60
N LYS A 20 -39.03 3.53 12.77
CA LYS A 20 -39.72 3.34 14.06
C LYS A 20 -38.82 2.76 15.15
N ASN A 21 -37.83 1.96 14.79
CA ASN A 21 -36.96 1.29 15.74
C ASN A 21 -35.55 1.90 15.80
N TYR A 22 -35.30 3.04 15.17
CA TYR A 22 -33.95 3.63 15.09
C TYR A 22 -33.44 4.08 16.47
N TYR A 23 -34.34 4.38 17.41
CA TYR A 23 -34.01 4.70 18.80
C TYR A 23 -33.14 3.63 19.48
N LEU A 24 -33.18 2.37 19.02
CA LEU A 24 -32.32 1.29 19.52
C LEU A 24 -30.84 1.51 19.21
N MET A 25 -30.50 2.21 18.12
CA MET A 25 -29.13 2.63 17.82
C MET A 25 -28.63 3.56 18.92
N ASP A 26 -29.39 4.62 19.23
CA ASP A 26 -29.01 5.58 20.26
C ASP A 26 -28.96 4.93 21.65
N LYS A 27 -29.95 4.07 21.98
CA LYS A 27 -29.94 3.27 23.21
C LYS A 27 -28.66 2.45 23.33
N TYR A 28 -28.25 1.78 22.25
CA TYR A 28 -27.03 0.99 22.21
C TYR A 28 -25.78 1.86 22.40
N LEU A 29 -25.63 2.94 21.64
CA LEU A 29 -24.47 3.85 21.73
C LEU A 29 -24.34 4.47 23.13
N ASN A 30 -25.45 4.89 23.72
CA ASN A 30 -25.49 5.44 25.09
C ASN A 30 -25.06 4.40 26.12
N SER A 31 -25.48 3.14 25.96
CA SER A 31 -25.10 2.05 26.88
C SER A 31 -23.61 1.73 26.84
N ARG A 32 -22.94 1.96 25.69
CA ARG A 32 -21.52 1.66 25.49
C ARG A 32 -20.57 2.79 25.89
N LYS A 33 -21.10 3.97 26.28
CA LYS A 33 -20.31 5.17 26.64
C LYS A 33 -19.26 5.54 25.58
N LEU A 34 -19.58 5.32 24.30
CA LEU A 34 -18.68 5.63 23.18
C LEU A 34 -18.60 7.17 23.02
N LYS A 35 -17.36 7.70 22.95
CA LYS A 35 -17.11 9.15 22.90
C LYS A 35 -17.54 9.76 21.58
N ASP A 36 -17.22 9.11 20.47
CA ASP A 36 -17.60 9.56 19.13
C ASP A 36 -18.85 8.79 18.65
N LYS A 37 -20.02 9.40 18.83
CA LYS A 37 -21.29 8.76 18.43
C LYS A 37 -21.51 8.80 16.93
N ASP A 38 -20.99 9.80 16.22
CA ASP A 38 -21.25 9.98 14.80
C ASP A 38 -20.40 9.04 13.95
N GLU A 39 -19.13 8.85 14.34
CA GLU A 39 -18.28 7.80 13.79
C GLU A 39 -18.92 6.43 13.99
N MET A 40 -19.40 6.15 15.21
CA MET A 40 -19.99 4.87 15.53
C MET A 40 -21.34 4.64 14.83
N ARG A 41 -22.17 5.67 14.63
CA ARG A 41 -23.39 5.56 13.80
C ARG A 41 -23.05 5.17 12.37
N SER A 42 -22.02 5.79 11.80
CA SER A 42 -21.54 5.49 10.45
C SER A 42 -21.01 4.05 10.35
N ALA A 43 -20.20 3.62 11.33
CA ALA A 43 -19.64 2.27 11.37
C ALA A 43 -20.70 1.18 11.60
N LEU A 44 -21.76 1.48 12.36
CA LEU A 44 -22.78 0.51 12.75
C LEU A 44 -24.04 0.54 11.87
N GLY A 45 -24.22 1.56 11.03
CA GLY A 45 -25.43 1.73 10.20
C GLY A 45 -25.75 0.49 9.35
N GLU A 46 -24.77 -0.09 8.68
CA GLU A 46 -24.98 -1.33 7.91
C GLU A 46 -25.40 -2.52 8.80
N TYR A 47 -24.90 -2.59 10.02
CA TYR A 47 -25.23 -3.65 10.98
C TYR A 47 -26.65 -3.48 11.54
N TYR A 48 -27.09 -2.24 11.73
CA TYR A 48 -28.48 -1.94 12.07
C TYR A 48 -29.43 -2.40 10.96
N MET A 49 -29.15 -2.01 9.71
CA MET A 49 -29.92 -2.43 8.55
C MET A 49 -29.92 -3.97 8.39
N LEU A 50 -28.79 -4.61 8.64
CA LEU A 50 -28.69 -6.06 8.66
C LEU A 50 -29.59 -6.69 9.73
N ALA A 51 -29.70 -6.09 10.92
CA ALA A 51 -30.56 -6.58 11.99
C ALA A 51 -32.03 -6.52 11.59
N VAL A 52 -32.48 -5.39 11.03
CA VAL A 52 -33.85 -5.20 10.52
C VAL A 52 -34.19 -6.32 9.54
N ARG A 53 -33.34 -6.54 8.54
CA ARG A 53 -33.58 -7.57 7.53
C ARG A 53 -33.55 -8.99 8.07
N LYS A 54 -32.61 -9.30 8.96
CA LYS A 54 -32.56 -10.61 9.62
C LYS A 54 -33.85 -10.89 10.38
N TYR A 55 -34.37 -9.90 11.09
CA TYR A 55 -35.61 -10.04 11.86
C TYR A 55 -36.83 -10.19 10.96
N LEU A 56 -36.97 -9.35 9.94
CA LEU A 56 -38.14 -9.36 9.06
C LEU A 56 -38.19 -10.59 8.15
N LYS A 57 -37.05 -11.06 7.64
CA LYS A 57 -36.97 -12.19 6.69
C LYS A 57 -36.88 -13.56 7.35
N ASN A 58 -36.40 -13.64 8.60
CA ASN A 58 -36.26 -14.92 9.29
C ASN A 58 -37.39 -15.13 10.30
N GLU A 59 -38.46 -15.78 9.85
CA GLU A 59 -39.64 -16.06 10.68
C GLU A 59 -39.30 -16.87 11.94
N LYS A 60 -38.38 -17.85 11.83
CA LYS A 60 -37.93 -18.66 12.98
C LYS A 60 -37.24 -17.80 14.03
N LEU A 61 -36.45 -16.81 13.60
CA LEU A 61 -35.76 -15.88 14.48
C LEU A 61 -36.78 -14.96 15.18
N ARG A 62 -37.74 -14.42 14.43
CA ARG A 62 -38.81 -13.54 14.93
C ARG A 62 -39.72 -14.22 15.94
N LYS A 63 -39.98 -15.52 15.80
CA LYS A 63 -40.75 -16.32 16.77
C LYS A 63 -40.02 -16.53 18.10
N LYS A 64 -38.68 -16.48 18.11
CA LYS A 64 -37.87 -16.80 19.29
C LYS A 64 -37.35 -15.59 20.05
N TYR A 65 -37.09 -14.50 19.35
CA TYR A 65 -36.43 -13.32 19.92
C TYR A 65 -37.16 -12.05 19.49
N ASN A 66 -37.22 -11.07 20.39
CA ASN A 66 -37.66 -9.73 20.02
C ASN A 66 -36.62 -9.03 19.14
N PHE A 67 -37.05 -7.97 18.45
CA PHE A 67 -36.16 -7.23 17.56
C PHE A 67 -34.98 -6.61 18.31
N GLU A 68 -35.22 -6.06 19.51
CA GLU A 68 -34.19 -5.41 20.32
C GLU A 68 -32.99 -6.33 20.59
N ALA A 69 -33.22 -7.58 21.02
CA ALA A 69 -32.14 -8.53 21.28
C ALA A 69 -31.30 -8.81 20.02
N ILE A 70 -31.96 -8.98 18.86
CA ILE A 70 -31.28 -9.21 17.58
C ILE A 70 -30.50 -7.98 17.14
N CYS A 71 -31.07 -6.79 17.31
CA CYS A 71 -30.46 -5.52 17.01
C CYS A 71 -29.17 -5.34 17.83
N ILE A 72 -29.25 -5.46 19.16
CA ILE A 72 -28.09 -5.30 20.06
C ILE A 72 -26.99 -6.30 19.72
N MET A 73 -27.33 -7.57 19.48
CA MET A 73 -26.34 -8.59 19.11
C MET A 73 -25.65 -8.29 17.77
N THR A 74 -26.40 -7.79 16.80
CA THR A 74 -25.85 -7.46 15.48
C THR A 74 -24.97 -6.19 15.56
N LEU A 75 -25.36 -5.20 16.35
CA LEU A 75 -24.55 -4.01 16.61
C LEU A 75 -23.25 -4.35 17.34
N LYS A 76 -23.31 -5.24 18.35
CA LYS A 76 -22.12 -5.74 19.05
C LYS A 76 -21.13 -6.45 18.12
N MET A 77 -21.64 -7.20 17.14
CA MET A 77 -20.80 -7.79 16.09
C MET A 77 -20.14 -6.70 15.22
N GLY A 78 -20.90 -5.67 14.84
CA GLY A 78 -20.38 -4.54 14.08
C GLY A 78 -19.29 -3.78 14.81
N GLU A 79 -19.51 -3.49 16.09
CA GLU A 79 -18.54 -2.82 16.97
C GLU A 79 -17.25 -3.65 17.08
N SER A 80 -17.35 -4.96 17.28
CA SER A 80 -16.16 -5.82 17.33
C SER A 80 -15.37 -5.78 16.02
N ASN A 81 -16.06 -5.80 14.88
CA ASN A 81 -15.42 -5.71 13.56
C ASN A 81 -14.77 -4.36 13.34
N TYR A 82 -15.39 -3.27 13.79
CA TYR A 82 -14.84 -1.92 13.75
C TYR A 82 -13.51 -1.83 14.51
N TRP A 83 -13.50 -2.24 15.79
CA TRP A 83 -12.28 -2.23 16.59
C TRP A 83 -11.20 -3.17 16.04
N ARG A 84 -11.56 -4.34 15.51
CA ARG A 84 -10.60 -5.23 14.84
C ARG A 84 -10.03 -4.61 13.57
N ALA A 85 -10.82 -3.82 12.84
CA ALA A 85 -10.38 -3.14 11.63
C ALA A 85 -9.43 -1.99 11.94
N LEU A 86 -9.67 -1.24 13.03
CA LEU A 86 -8.75 -0.23 13.54
C LEU A 86 -7.43 -0.86 14.02
N ASN A 87 -7.51 -1.91 14.83
CA ASN A 87 -6.35 -2.57 15.45
C ASN A 87 -5.59 -3.56 14.52
N ARG A 88 -5.80 -3.51 13.20
CA ARG A 88 -5.03 -4.38 12.29
C ARG A 88 -3.57 -3.94 12.28
N LYS A 89 -2.63 -4.89 12.25
CA LYS A 89 -1.17 -4.61 12.26
C LYS A 89 -0.70 -3.58 11.24
N LYS A 90 -1.31 -3.52 10.04
CA LYS A 90 -1.00 -2.48 9.02
C LYS A 90 -1.41 -1.06 9.44
N ARG A 91 -2.39 -0.92 10.33
CA ARG A 91 -2.91 0.35 10.87
C ARG A 91 -2.42 0.64 12.30
N CYS A 92 -1.85 -0.36 12.97
CA CYS A 92 -1.18 -0.23 14.26
C CYS A 92 0.20 -0.90 14.17
N PRO A 93 1.15 -0.31 13.43
CA PRO A 93 2.52 -0.81 13.40
C PRO A 93 3.13 -0.77 14.80
N ILE A 94 4.03 -1.72 15.08
CA ILE A 94 4.83 -1.73 16.32
C ILE A 94 5.67 -0.46 16.31
N GLY A 95 5.51 0.39 17.33
CA GLY A 95 6.12 1.73 17.39
C GLY A 95 5.17 2.90 17.10
N GLY A 96 3.92 2.64 16.68
CA GLY A 96 2.92 3.68 16.42
C GLY A 96 3.02 4.30 15.01
N ILE A 97 2.10 5.21 14.70
CA ILE A 97 2.12 6.01 13.47
C ILE A 97 2.60 7.41 13.86
N ILE A 98 3.57 7.94 13.11
CA ILE A 98 4.09 9.29 13.31
C ILE A 98 3.65 10.14 12.13
N SER A 99 3.06 11.31 12.40
CA SER A 99 2.73 12.28 11.35
C SER A 99 4.01 12.85 10.77
N TYR A 100 4.03 13.05 9.44
CA TYR A 100 5.15 13.74 8.79
C TYR A 100 5.26 15.20 9.23
N ASP A 101 4.15 15.80 9.67
CA ASP A 101 4.15 17.16 10.21
C ASP A 101 4.76 17.21 11.63
N ASP A 102 4.54 16.18 12.45
CA ASP A 102 5.18 16.04 13.78
C ASP A 102 6.70 15.85 13.66
N PHE A 103 7.15 15.24 12.56
CA PHE A 103 8.57 15.05 12.23
C PHE A 103 9.31 16.39 12.01
N ARG A 104 8.62 17.43 11.52
CA ARG A 104 9.24 18.76 11.32
C ARG A 104 9.43 19.54 12.62
N THR A 105 8.65 19.25 13.65
CA THR A 105 8.68 19.96 14.93
C THR A 105 9.66 19.38 15.95
N SER A 106 10.20 18.17 15.74
CA SER A 106 11.13 17.53 16.70
C SER A 106 12.58 18.01 16.62
N TYR A 107 12.89 19.03 15.81
CA TYR A 107 14.23 19.66 15.79
C TYR A 107 14.46 20.66 16.94
N THR A 108 13.52 20.78 17.88
CA THR A 108 13.75 21.51 19.13
C THR A 108 14.42 20.59 20.16
N GLU A 109 15.75 20.58 20.10
CA GLU A 109 16.80 20.37 21.11
C GLU A 109 16.73 19.27 22.20
N ASP A 110 15.61 18.62 22.53
CA ASP A 110 15.57 17.79 23.76
C ASP A 110 14.97 16.38 23.67
N ASN A 111 14.61 15.89 22.48
CA ASN A 111 14.06 14.54 22.38
C ASN A 111 15.03 13.54 21.74
N ASN A 112 15.50 12.63 22.59
CA ASN A 112 16.31 11.44 22.33
C ASN A 112 15.63 10.40 21.39
N CYS A 113 14.64 10.80 20.59
CA CYS A 113 14.07 9.99 19.52
C CYS A 113 14.76 10.33 18.20
N ASN A 114 15.99 9.83 18.06
CA ASN A 114 16.56 9.54 16.74
C ASN A 114 15.70 8.45 16.10
N ILE A 115 14.53 8.81 15.59
CA ILE A 115 13.85 8.02 14.58
C ILE A 115 14.68 8.21 13.33
N VAL A 116 15.73 7.40 13.24
CA VAL A 116 16.36 7.11 11.97
C VAL A 116 15.25 6.46 11.16
N LEU A 117 14.58 7.26 10.32
CA LEU A 117 14.03 6.73 9.10
C LEU A 117 15.23 6.08 8.42
N GLU A 118 15.41 4.77 8.62
CA GLU A 118 16.12 3.92 7.68
C GLU A 118 15.27 3.92 6.41
N CYS A 119 15.23 5.09 5.76
CA CYS A 119 14.96 5.21 4.38
C CYS A 119 16.08 4.42 3.70
N ASN A 120 15.85 3.13 3.49
CA ASN A 120 16.38 2.38 2.36
C ASN A 120 15.87 2.95 1.02
N ILE A 121 15.50 4.24 0.98
CA ILE A 121 15.61 5.04 -0.22
C ILE A 121 17.10 4.98 -0.50
N TYR A 122 17.48 4.29 -1.58
CA TYR A 122 18.82 4.30 -2.14
C TYR A 122 19.32 5.75 -2.22
N ILE A 123 19.90 6.26 -1.14
CA ILE A 123 20.80 7.40 -1.19
C ILE A 123 22.08 6.75 -1.72
N GLU A 124 22.12 6.53 -3.04
CA GLU A 124 23.40 6.49 -3.72
C GLU A 124 24.05 7.82 -3.35
N PHE A 125 25.00 7.76 -2.40
CA PHE A 125 25.77 8.92 -1.97
C PHE A 125 26.21 9.68 -3.22
N VAL A 126 26.15 11.02 -3.18
CA VAL A 126 26.57 11.89 -4.31
C VAL A 126 27.95 11.47 -4.83
N ASP A 127 28.81 11.00 -3.92
CA ASP A 127 30.13 10.44 -4.21
C ASP A 127 30.08 9.19 -5.11
N ASN A 128 29.15 8.25 -4.87
CA ASN A 128 28.99 7.07 -5.72
C ASN A 128 28.55 7.44 -7.14
N TYR A 129 27.65 8.42 -7.27
CA TYR A 129 27.23 8.90 -8.59
C TYR A 129 28.41 9.56 -9.34
N ALA A 130 29.17 10.42 -8.65
CA ALA A 130 30.34 11.08 -9.21
C ALA A 130 31.43 10.06 -9.62
N ILE A 131 31.70 9.06 -8.77
CA ILE A 131 32.65 7.97 -9.06
C ILE A 131 32.16 7.16 -10.27
N ASN A 132 30.89 6.75 -10.29
CA ASN A 132 30.34 5.97 -11.41
C ASN A 132 30.40 6.73 -12.74
N MET A 133 30.13 8.03 -12.74
CA MET A 133 30.24 8.88 -13.92
C MET A 133 31.69 8.99 -14.39
N ALA A 134 32.64 9.26 -13.49
CA ALA A 134 34.06 9.33 -13.83
C ALA A 134 34.59 8.00 -14.40
N MET A 135 34.18 6.86 -13.81
CA MET A 135 34.53 5.53 -14.32
C MET A 135 33.93 5.26 -15.71
N ALA A 136 32.68 5.66 -15.93
CA ALA A 136 32.03 5.50 -17.23
C ALA A 136 32.70 6.35 -18.32
N GLU A 137 33.11 7.58 -18.00
CA GLU A 137 33.87 8.45 -18.90
C GLU A 137 35.25 7.88 -19.23
N ALA A 138 35.98 7.40 -18.21
CA ALA A 138 37.28 6.74 -18.41
C ALA A 138 37.16 5.53 -19.34
N ILE A 139 36.15 4.68 -19.13
CA ILE A 139 35.85 3.55 -20.02
C ILE A 139 35.57 4.04 -21.44
N TYR A 140 34.67 5.03 -21.58
CA TYR A 140 34.25 5.52 -22.89
C TYR A 140 35.42 6.08 -23.71
N ASN A 141 36.34 6.80 -23.07
CA ASN A 141 37.50 7.42 -23.71
C ASN A 141 38.56 6.42 -24.18
N GLU A 142 38.65 5.22 -23.59
CA GLU A 142 39.56 4.16 -24.03
C GLU A 142 39.04 3.28 -25.18
N LEU A 143 37.74 3.39 -25.48
CA LEU A 143 37.09 2.63 -26.54
C LEU A 143 37.26 3.34 -27.89
N SER A 144 37.45 2.56 -28.95
CA SER A 144 37.37 3.07 -30.32
C SER A 144 35.93 3.45 -30.68
N THR A 145 35.73 4.22 -31.75
CA THR A 145 34.40 4.72 -32.14
C THR A 145 33.35 3.62 -32.35
N VAL A 146 33.76 2.44 -32.86
CA VAL A 146 32.85 1.30 -33.04
C VAL A 146 32.55 0.62 -31.69
N GLU A 147 33.56 0.50 -30.83
CA GLU A 147 33.41 -0.08 -29.49
C GLU A 147 32.53 0.80 -28.58
N GLN A 148 32.66 2.13 -28.67
CA GLN A 148 31.81 3.09 -27.97
C GLN A 148 30.33 2.91 -28.32
N LYS A 149 30.02 2.78 -29.62
CA LYS A 149 28.64 2.52 -30.07
C LYS A 149 28.11 1.20 -29.53
N ILE A 150 28.90 0.13 -29.61
CA ILE A 150 28.52 -1.17 -29.04
C ILE A 150 28.27 -1.06 -27.53
N PHE A 151 29.16 -0.37 -26.80
CA PHE A 151 29.03 -0.14 -25.36
C PHE A 151 27.75 0.61 -25.01
N LEU A 152 27.45 1.72 -25.70
CA LEU A 152 26.24 2.51 -25.49
C LEU A 152 24.96 1.72 -25.82
N TYR A 153 24.92 0.99 -26.93
CA TYR A 153 23.75 0.18 -27.27
C TYR A 153 23.51 -0.92 -26.23
N ARG A 154 24.58 -1.55 -25.72
CA ARG A 154 24.47 -2.53 -24.64
C ARG A 154 24.02 -1.91 -23.32
N PHE A 155 24.49 -0.70 -22.98
CA PHE A 155 24.01 0.06 -21.83
C PHE A 155 22.51 0.34 -21.93
N ASN A 156 22.03 0.68 -23.14
CA ASN A 156 20.62 0.86 -23.45
C ASN A 156 19.84 -0.45 -23.67
N ARG A 157 20.41 -1.61 -23.32
CA ARG A 157 19.79 -2.94 -23.35
C ARG A 157 19.37 -3.44 -24.74
N TRP A 158 20.00 -2.97 -25.80
CA TRP A 158 19.79 -3.51 -27.15
C TRP A 158 20.30 -4.96 -27.24
N SER A 159 19.63 -5.78 -28.05
CA SER A 159 20.07 -7.16 -28.30
C SER A 159 21.28 -7.22 -29.22
N ASP A 160 22.06 -8.29 -29.11
CA ASP A 160 23.26 -8.49 -29.95
C ASP A 160 22.92 -8.57 -31.45
N SER A 161 21.70 -9.02 -31.79
CA SER A 161 21.22 -9.06 -33.17
C SER A 161 20.93 -7.66 -33.72
N GLU A 162 20.26 -6.82 -32.93
CA GLU A 162 19.93 -5.43 -33.28
C GLU A 162 21.20 -4.60 -33.46
N ILE A 163 22.17 -4.75 -32.56
CA ILE A 163 23.43 -4.00 -32.61
C ILE A 163 24.24 -4.36 -33.86
N ARG A 164 24.33 -5.66 -34.20
CA ARG A 164 25.04 -6.11 -35.40
C ARG A 164 24.40 -5.60 -36.68
N LYS A 165 23.06 -5.62 -36.72
CA LYS A 165 22.29 -5.12 -37.86
C LYS A 165 22.47 -3.61 -38.03
N GLU A 166 22.39 -2.85 -36.94
CA GLU A 166 22.53 -1.39 -36.92
C GLU A 166 23.94 -0.95 -37.35
N LEU A 167 24.96 -1.63 -36.83
CA LEU A 167 26.36 -1.31 -37.13
C LEU A 167 26.86 -1.94 -38.44
N ASN A 168 26.03 -2.76 -39.09
CA ASN A 168 26.38 -3.54 -40.29
C ASN A 168 27.69 -4.33 -40.14
N ILE A 169 27.82 -5.07 -39.03
CA ILE A 169 29.00 -5.87 -38.70
C ILE A 169 28.66 -7.36 -38.60
N SER A 170 29.62 -8.21 -39.00
CA SER A 170 29.48 -9.65 -38.82
C SER A 170 29.56 -10.06 -37.35
N GLU A 171 28.96 -11.21 -37.03
CA GLU A 171 28.97 -11.80 -35.69
C GLU A 171 30.39 -12.00 -35.15
N TYR A 172 31.29 -12.54 -35.97
CA TYR A 172 32.70 -12.69 -35.60
C TYR A 172 33.37 -11.37 -35.21
N ARG A 173 33.11 -10.28 -35.96
CA ARG A 173 33.67 -8.96 -35.65
C ARG A 173 33.06 -8.39 -34.37
N TYR A 174 31.75 -8.54 -34.19
CA TYR A 174 31.07 -8.12 -32.97
C TYR A 174 31.64 -8.80 -31.73
N ASP A 175 31.81 -10.13 -31.77
CA ASP A 175 32.38 -10.89 -30.66
C ASP A 175 33.81 -10.46 -30.33
N LYS A 176 34.60 -10.15 -31.36
CA LYS A 176 35.95 -9.62 -31.20
C LYS A 176 35.92 -8.27 -30.47
N TYR A 177 35.08 -7.33 -30.92
CA TYR A 177 34.93 -6.03 -30.23
C TYR A 177 34.42 -6.19 -28.80
N LEU A 178 33.45 -7.08 -28.56
CA LEU A 178 32.89 -7.31 -27.23
C LEU A 178 33.94 -7.89 -26.27
N LYS A 179 34.83 -8.78 -26.75
CA LYS A 179 35.96 -9.29 -25.97
C LYS A 179 36.95 -8.19 -25.61
N GLU A 180 37.32 -7.33 -26.57
CA GLU A 180 38.22 -6.20 -26.31
C GLU A 180 37.62 -5.18 -25.34
N ILE A 181 36.34 -4.83 -25.48
CA ILE A 181 35.62 -3.96 -24.54
C ILE A 181 35.68 -4.55 -23.12
N LYS A 182 35.33 -5.83 -22.95
CA LYS A 182 35.38 -6.51 -21.63
C LYS A 182 36.79 -6.50 -21.03
N LYS A 183 37.83 -6.61 -21.86
CA LYS A 183 39.23 -6.56 -21.42
C LYS A 183 39.61 -5.17 -20.92
N LYS A 184 39.27 -4.12 -21.67
CA LYS A 184 39.53 -2.72 -21.29
C LYS A 184 38.79 -2.32 -20.02
N VAL A 185 37.49 -2.64 -19.92
CA VAL A 185 36.68 -2.40 -18.72
C VAL A 185 37.28 -3.08 -17.49
N LYS A 186 37.73 -4.34 -17.61
CA LYS A 186 38.36 -5.07 -16.50
C LYS A 186 39.69 -4.46 -16.04
N ARG A 187 40.41 -3.76 -16.92
CA ARG A 187 41.63 -3.05 -16.55
C ARG A 187 41.30 -1.83 -15.70
N ILE A 188 40.37 -0.98 -16.18
CA ILE A 188 39.98 0.25 -15.50
C ILE A 188 39.35 -0.01 -14.13
N ILE A 189 38.57 -1.09 -13.97
CA ILE A 189 37.95 -1.43 -12.68
C ILE A 189 38.96 -1.98 -11.66
N LYS A 190 40.14 -2.44 -12.10
CA LYS A 190 41.17 -3.03 -11.22
C LYS A 190 42.29 -2.07 -10.83
N GLU A 191 42.43 -0.96 -11.54
CA GLU A 191 43.33 0.16 -11.19
C GLU A 191 42.69 1.02 -10.10
#